data_AF-A0A920G7A1-F1
#
_entry.id   AF-A0A920G7A1-F1
#
_cell.length_a   1.000
_cell.length_b   1.000
_cell.length_c   1.000
_cell.angle_alpha   90.00
_cell.angle_beta   90.00
_cell.angle_gamma   90.00
#
_symmetry.space_group_name_H-M   'P 1'
#
loop_
_entity.id
_entity.type
_entity.pdbx_description
1 polymer ?
#
loop_
_entity_poly.entity_id
_entity_poly.type
_entity_poly.pdbx_seq_one_letter_code
_entity_poly.pdbx_strand_id
1 'polypeptide(L)' 'MPGKRALIITTSHSVLAAPEETEGGDRCDGLGVYPPYYMFLDNGMTVDMASIQGGLIPIDPQTLSYPVSALFYFDRKNFH' A
#
# COMPACT_ATOMS: atom_id res chain seq x y z
N MET A 1 -12.91 -13.95 10.49
CA MET A 1 -14.18 -13.42 9.95
C MET A 1 -14.50 -14.00 8.56
N PRO A 2 -14.84 -15.30 8.46
CA PRO A 2 -15.21 -15.91 7.18
C PRO A 2 -16.46 -15.24 6.56
N GLY A 3 -16.40 -14.93 5.26
CA GLY A 3 -17.52 -14.33 4.52
C GLY A 3 -17.70 -12.82 4.71
N LYS A 4 -16.80 -12.14 5.44
CA LYS A 4 -16.75 -10.67 5.48
C LYS A 4 -15.89 -10.12 4.35
N ARG A 5 -16.16 -8.86 3.97
CA ARG A 5 -15.46 -8.16 2.88
C ARG A 5 -14.78 -6.90 3.39
N ALA A 6 -13.59 -6.61 2.89
CA ALA A 6 -12.88 -5.35 3.09
C ALA A 6 -12.63 -4.67 1.74
N LEU A 7 -12.71 -3.34 1.71
CA LEU A 7 -12.30 -2.52 0.59
C LEU A 7 -11.15 -1.63 1.04
N ILE A 8 -10.00 -1.76 0.38
CA ILE A 8 -8.86 -0.87 0.58
C ILE A 8 -8.85 0.16 -0.54
N ILE A 9 -8.93 1.44 -0.17
CA ILE A 9 -8.87 2.56 -1.11
C ILE A 9 -7.50 3.22 -0.99
N THR A 10 -6.73 3.22 -2.07
CA THR A 10 -5.40 3.85 -2.12
C THR A 10 -5.47 5.19 -2.84
N THR A 11 -4.47 6.04 -2.60
CA THR A 11 -4.28 7.25 -3.40
C THR A 11 -3.90 6.89 -4.84
N SER A 12 -4.20 7.78 -5.78
CA SER A 12 -3.79 7.68 -7.20
C SER A 12 -2.52 8.51 -7.50
N HIS A 13 -1.80 8.97 -6.46
CA HIS A 13 -0.66 9.88 -6.62
C HIS A 13 0.66 9.12 -6.48
N SER A 14 1.54 9.23 -7.47
CA SER A 14 2.90 8.66 -7.44
C SER A 14 3.91 9.57 -6.74
N VAL A 15 3.59 10.84 -6.54
CA VAL A 15 4.42 11.86 -5.90
C VAL A 15 3.61 12.57 -4.81
N LEU A 16 4.20 12.70 -3.62
CA LEU A 16 3.73 13.52 -2.51
C LEU A 16 4.39 14.89 -2.63
N ALA A 17 4.04 15.61 -3.69
CA ALA A 17 4.50 16.97 -3.93
C ALA A 17 3.33 17.95 -3.91
N ALA A 18 3.64 19.26 -3.87
CA ALA A 18 2.62 20.27 -4.07
C ALA A 18 1.95 20.10 -5.45
N PRO A 19 0.71 20.59 -5.63
CA PRO A 19 0.10 20.64 -6.95
C PRO A 19 1.05 21.30 -7.95
N GLU A 20 1.24 20.69 -9.12
CA GLU A 20 2.14 21.12 -10.22
C GLU A 20 3.64 20.82 -10.04
N GLU A 21 4.08 20.28 -8.91
CA GLU A 21 5.45 19.77 -8.73
C GLU A 21 5.51 18.28 -9.09
N THR A 22 5.94 17.95 -10.31
CA THR A 22 6.03 16.55 -10.77
C THR A 22 7.40 15.90 -10.53
N GLU A 23 8.39 16.69 -10.09
CA GLU A 23 9.78 16.25 -9.90
C GLU A 23 10.27 16.56 -8.49
N GLY A 24 10.98 15.62 -7.87
CA GLY A 24 11.70 15.84 -6.60
C GLY A 24 10.89 15.70 -5.30
N GLY A 25 9.57 15.52 -5.35
CA GLY A 25 8.77 15.22 -4.16
C GLY A 25 8.97 13.81 -3.62
N ASP A 26 8.70 13.63 -2.32
CA ASP A 26 8.68 12.31 -1.69
C ASP A 26 7.75 11.39 -2.48
N ARG A 27 8.22 10.22 -2.90
CA ARG A 27 7.38 9.29 -3.65
C ARG A 27 6.39 8.63 -2.70
N CYS A 28 5.15 8.44 -3.17
CA CYS A 28 4.19 7.68 -2.38
C CYS A 28 4.78 6.28 -2.15
N ASP A 29 4.90 5.87 -0.88
CA ASP A 29 5.24 4.49 -0.61
C ASP A 29 4.15 3.61 -1.23
N GLY A 30 4.56 2.65 -2.07
CA GLY A 30 3.62 1.72 -2.68
C GLY A 30 3.28 0.53 -1.77
N LEU A 31 4.00 0.36 -0.66
CA LEU A 31 3.97 -0.88 0.13
C LEU A 31 3.15 -0.80 1.44
N GLY A 32 2.72 0.39 1.87
CA GLY A 32 1.91 0.58 3.08
C GLY A 32 0.53 -0.08 3.01
N VAL A 33 0.09 -0.46 1.81
CA VAL A 33 -1.15 -1.19 1.55
C VAL A 33 -1.07 -2.69 1.90
N TYR A 34 0.15 -3.27 1.93
CA TYR A 34 0.33 -4.71 2.12
C TYR A 34 0.05 -5.20 3.55
N PRO A 35 0.49 -4.51 4.62
CA PRO A 35 0.18 -4.92 5.98
C PRO A 35 -1.33 -5.08 6.25
N PRO A 36 -2.22 -4.09 5.97
CA PRO A 36 -3.65 -4.27 6.17
C PRO A 36 -4.24 -5.33 5.21
N TYR A 37 -3.72 -5.46 3.99
CA TYR A 37 -4.16 -6.49 3.04
C TYR A 37 -3.97 -7.90 3.61
N TYR A 38 -2.76 -8.24 4.09
CA TYR A 38 -2.50 -9.55 4.66
C TYR A 38 -3.23 -9.77 5.98
N MET A 39 -3.34 -8.74 6.84
CA MET A 39 -4.13 -8.86 8.07
C MET A 39 -5.59 -9.23 7.78
N PHE A 40 -6.23 -8.65 6.77
CA PHE A 40 -7.62 -8.99 6.42
C PHE A 40 -7.74 -10.38 5.79
N LEU A 41 -6.80 -10.77 4.94
CA LEU A 41 -6.75 -12.11 4.36
C LEU A 41 -6.56 -13.20 5.43
N ASP A 42 -5.63 -13.02 6.36
CA ASP A 42 -5.37 -13.97 7.45
C ASP A 42 -6.58 -14.10 8.37
N ASN A 43 -7.38 -13.04 8.48
CA ASN A 43 -8.67 -13.06 9.16
C ASN A 43 -9.80 -13.66 8.32
N GLY A 44 -9.53 -14.22 7.15
CA GLY A 44 -10.51 -14.91 6.30
C GLY A 44 -11.51 -13.97 5.61
N MET A 45 -11.13 -12.71 5.39
CA MET A 45 -11.93 -11.75 4.65
C MET A 45 -11.59 -11.78 3.16
N THR A 46 -12.58 -11.49 2.31
CA THR A 46 -12.32 -11.16 0.91
C THR A 46 -11.93 -9.69 0.82
N VAL A 47 -10.83 -9.37 0.14
CA VAL A 47 -10.29 -8.01 0.06
C VAL A 47 -10.33 -7.53 -1.38
N ASP A 48 -10.99 -6.40 -1.61
CA ASP A 48 -10.95 -5.66 -2.87
C ASP A 48 -10.05 -4.43 -2.70
N MET A 49 -9.30 -4.06 -3.74
CA MET A 49 -8.41 -2.91 -3.74
C MET A 49 -8.78 -1.97 -4.91
N ALA A 50 -8.89 -0.67 -4.62
CA ALA A 50 -9.27 0.33 -5.61
C ALA A 50 -8.45 1.62 -5.44
N SER A 51 -8.16 2.29 -6.55
CA SER A 51 -7.62 3.65 -6.55
C SER A 51 -8.75 4.66 -6.75
N ILE A 52 -8.57 5.89 -6.25
CA ILE A 52 -9.61 6.94 -6.27
C ILE A 52 -10.03 7.29 -7.71
N GLN A 53 -9.07 7.32 -8.64
CA GLN A 53 -9.31 7.61 -10.06
C GLN A 53 -9.65 6.36 -10.88
N GLY A 54 -9.66 5.18 -10.25
CA GLY A 54 -9.69 3.89 -10.96
C GLY A 54 -8.36 3.58 -11.65
N GLY A 55 -8.25 2.34 -12.15
CA GLY A 55 -7.03 1.86 -12.82
C GLY A 55 -5.95 1.37 -11.85
N LEU A 56 -4.73 1.24 -12.37
CA LEU A 56 -3.60 0.68 -11.61
C LEU A 56 -3.23 1.57 -10.43
N ILE A 57 -2.90 0.94 -9.31
CA ILE A 57 -2.38 1.63 -8.14
C ILE A 57 -0.90 1.93 -8.41
N PRO A 58 -0.49 3.20 -8.40
CA PRO A 58 0.89 3.55 -8.67
C PRO A 58 1.78 3.04 -7.53
N ILE A 59 2.73 2.18 -7.87
CA ILE A 59 3.78 1.69 -6.97
C ILE A 59 5.08 2.31 -7.45
N ASP A 60 5.80 3.01 -6.56
CA ASP A 60 7.15 3.47 -6.88
C ASP A 60 8.06 2.25 -7.10
N PRO A 61 8.65 2.09 -8.30
CA PRO A 61 9.52 0.95 -8.60
C PRO A 61 10.73 0.83 -7.65
N GLN A 62 11.17 1.94 -7.05
CA GLN A 62 12.24 1.90 -6.05
C GLN A 62 11.80 1.14 -4.80
N THR A 63 10.53 1.22 -4.40
CA THR A 63 10.02 0.48 -3.24
C THR A 63 10.07 -1.04 -3.46
N LEU A 64 9.91 -1.50 -4.72
CA LEU A 64 10.06 -2.91 -5.10
C LEU A 64 11.52 -3.39 -5.17
N SER A 65 12.49 -2.49 -5.08
CA SER A 65 13.93 -2.84 -4.95
C SER A 65 14.32 -3.10 -3.49
N TYR A 66 13.47 -2.67 -2.54
CA TYR A 66 13.60 -2.88 -1.10
C TYR A 66 12.48 -3.75 -0.48
N PRO A 67 11.92 -4.77 -1.17
CA PRO A 67 10.71 -5.45 -0.73
C PRO A 67 10.98 -6.27 0.55
N VAL A 68 12.19 -6.81 0.65
CA VAL A 68 12.68 -7.58 1.79
C VAL A 68 12.76 -6.69 3.04
N SER A 69 13.32 -5.49 2.95
CA SER A 69 13.44 -4.57 4.09
C SER A 69 12.10 -3.98 4.53
N ALA A 70 11.18 -3.69 3.61
CA ALA A 70 9.85 -3.19 3.96
C ALA A 70 9.06 -4.25 4.76
N LEU A 71 9.07 -5.50 4.30
CA LEU A 71 8.42 -6.61 4.98
C LEU A 71 9.07 -6.87 6.37
N PHE A 72 10.40 -6.90 6.46
CA PHE A 72 11.11 -7.05 7.74
C PHE A 72 10.90 -5.87 8.70
N TYR A 73 10.75 -4.64 8.20
CA TYR A 73 10.49 -3.47 9.04
C TYR A 73 9.11 -3.55 9.70
N PHE A 74 8.09 -4.00 8.95
CA PHE A 74 6.76 -4.27 9.52
C PHE A 74 6.78 -5.44 10.51
N ASP A 75 7.48 -6.53 10.21
CA ASP A 75 7.60 -7.68 11.10
C ASP A 75 8.23 -7.28 12.46
N ARG A 76 9.30 -6.46 12.45
CA ARG A 76 9.95 -5.98 13.68
C ARG A 76 9.12 -5.03 14.55
N LYS A 77 8.09 -4.37 13.99
CA LYS A 77 7.26 -3.39 14.70
C LYS A 77 5.98 -4.00 15.29
N ASN A 78 5.60 -5.20 14.87
CA ASN A 78 4.38 -5.88 15.31
C ASN A 78 4.62 -6.97 16.37
N PHE A 79 5.87 -7.22 16.78
CA PHE A 79 6.20 -7.97 17.98
C PHE A 79 6.44 -7.01 19.15
N HIS A 80 5.39 -6.76 19.94
CA HIS A 80 5.44 -6.29 21.32
C HIS A 80 4.48 -7.12 22.16
#